data_AF-A0A178GJR2-F1
#
_entry.id   AF-A0A178GJR2-F1
#
_cell.length_a   1.000
_cell.length_b   1.000
_cell.length_c   1.000
_cell.angle_alpha   90.00
_cell.angle_beta   90.00
_cell.angle_gamma   90.00
#
_symmetry.space_group_name_H-M   'P 1'
#
loop_
_entity.id
_entity.type
_entity.pdbx_description
1 polymer ?
#
loop_
_entity_poly.entity_id
_entity_poly.type
_entity_poly.pdbx_seq_one_letter_code
_entity_poly.pdbx_strand_id
1 'polypeptide(L)'
;MIISVAVLLIVVLILAVGWWNEVNKNQELKSQIEKYQDELSERPLPEANKESEPDEVGTFVKTRMSRPATPETYRNVFDLDVNGQRILAHLAHMYTTKSTYVRGGHDAERESCFRAGQADVVGFIYRQINKVNDPNYKQEDEVND
;
A
#
# COMPACT_ATOMS: atom_id res chain seq x y z
N MET A 1 -43.74 -36.05 32.15
CA MET A 1 -42.59 -35.99 33.08
C MET A 1 -41.36 -36.70 32.53
N ILE A 2 -41.44 -37.95 32.07
CA ILE A 2 -40.27 -38.68 31.54
C ILE A 2 -39.72 -38.04 30.24
N ILE A 3 -40.61 -37.63 29.33
CA ILE A 3 -40.22 -37.01 28.04
C ILE A 3 -39.53 -35.64 28.24
N SER A 4 -40.01 -34.81 29.17
CA SER A 4 -39.40 -33.51 29.47
C SER A 4 -38.01 -33.64 30.10
N VAL A 5 -37.79 -34.67 30.92
CA VAL A 5 -36.47 -34.97 31.49
C VAL A 5 -35.51 -35.44 30.40
N ALA A 6 -35.96 -36.28 29.46
CA ALA A 6 -35.15 -36.73 28.33
C ALA A 6 -34.70 -35.57 27.42
N VAL A 7 -35.59 -34.62 27.13
CA VAL A 7 -35.25 -33.43 26.32
C VAL A 7 -34.23 -32.54 27.03
N LEU A 8 -34.35 -32.33 28.35
CA LEU A 8 -33.38 -31.55 29.11
C LEU A 8 -31.98 -32.19 29.12
N LEU A 9 -31.89 -33.53 29.21
CA LEU A 9 -30.61 -34.23 29.15
C LEU A 9 -29.90 -34.06 27.80
N ILE A 10 -30.67 -34.08 26.71
CA ILE A 10 -30.12 -33.87 25.35
C ILE A 10 -29.58 -32.43 25.21
N VAL A 11 -30.30 -31.43 25.72
CA VAL A 11 -29.85 -30.03 25.69
C VAL A 11 -28.56 -29.84 26.49
N VAL A 12 -28.46 -30.44 27.68
CA VAL A 12 -27.23 -30.40 28.50
C VAL A 12 -26.05 -31.06 27.77
N LEU A 13 -26.29 -32.19 27.08
CA LEU A 13 -25.28 -32.85 26.28
C LEU A 13 -24.78 -31.98 25.13
N ILE A 14 -25.69 -31.32 24.41
CA ILE A 14 -25.32 -30.41 23.31
C ILE A 14 -24.48 -29.23 23.83
N LEU A 15 -24.85 -28.66 24.98
CA LEU A 15 -24.09 -27.56 25.59
C LEU A 15 -22.70 -28.02 26.06
N ALA A 16 -22.59 -29.20 26.65
CA ALA A 16 -21.31 -29.77 27.07
C ALA A 16 -20.38 -30.04 25.88
N VAL A 17 -20.90 -30.63 24.79
CA VAL A 17 -20.12 -30.89 23.57
C VAL A 17 -19.75 -29.58 22.87
N GLY A 18 -20.66 -28.62 22.81
CA GLY A 18 -20.41 -27.29 22.25
C GLY A 18 -19.31 -26.55 23.02
N TRP A 19 -19.37 -26.57 24.35
CA TRP A 19 -18.35 -25.98 25.20
C TRP A 19 -17.00 -26.68 25.02
N TRP A 20 -16.97 -28.02 24.98
CA TRP A 20 -15.74 -28.76 24.75
C TRP A 20 -15.05 -28.40 23.44
N ASN A 21 -15.83 -28.30 22.35
CA ASN A 21 -15.31 -27.90 21.04
C ASN A 21 -14.73 -26.47 21.06
N GLU A 22 -15.40 -25.54 21.73
CA GLU A 22 -14.97 -24.15 21.83
C GLU A 22 -13.69 -23.99 22.67
N VAL A 23 -13.56 -24.77 23.75
CA VAL A 23 -12.34 -24.79 24.57
C VAL A 23 -11.16 -25.33 23.77
N ASN A 24 -11.36 -26.40 23.00
CA ASN A 24 -10.32 -26.97 22.15
C ASN A 24 -9.79 -25.96 21.12
N LYS A 25 -10.70 -25.24 20.44
CA LYS A 25 -10.32 -24.19 19.49
C LYS A 25 -9.56 -23.05 20.15
N ASN A 26 -10.00 -22.62 21.34
CA ASN A 26 -9.32 -21.57 22.09
C ASN A 26 -7.92 -21.98 22.54
N GLN A 27 -7.69 -23.27 22.84
CA GLN A 27 -6.35 -23.77 23.14
C GLN A 27 -5.44 -23.75 21.91
N GLU A 28 -5.95 -24.18 20.76
CA GLU A 28 -5.20 -24.16 19.50
C GLU A 28 -4.81 -22.73 19.11
N LEU A 29 -5.74 -21.77 19.18
CA LEU A 29 -5.48 -20.35 18.93
C LEU A 29 -4.39 -19.78 19.84
N LYS A 30 -4.41 -20.10 21.14
CA LYS A 30 -3.37 -19.68 22.08
C LYS A 30 -2.00 -20.22 21.68
N SER A 31 -1.93 -21.49 21.29
CA SER A 31 -0.67 -22.11 20.85
C SER A 31 -0.13 -21.49 19.56
N GLN A 32 -1.01 -21.07 18.65
CA GLN A 32 -0.59 -20.37 17.43
C GLN A 32 -0.05 -18.98 17.75
N ILE A 33 -0.71 -18.22 18.64
CA ILE A 33 -0.23 -16.91 19.07
C ILE A 33 1.16 -17.01 19.70
N GLU A 34 1.37 -17.98 20.58
CA GLU A 34 2.67 -18.22 21.22
C GLU A 34 3.75 -18.54 20.19
N LYS A 35 3.48 -19.42 19.23
CA LYS A 35 4.41 -19.70 18.12
C LYS A 35 4.75 -18.47 17.29
N TYR A 36 3.76 -17.64 16.94
CA TYR A 36 4.03 -16.40 16.20
C TYR A 36 4.85 -15.42 17.03
N GLN A 37 4.62 -15.34 18.35
CA GLN A 37 5.43 -14.52 19.25
C GLN A 37 6.87 -15.02 19.33
N ASP A 38 7.07 -16.32 19.41
CA ASP A 38 8.39 -16.95 19.40
C ASP A 38 9.10 -16.73 18.06
N GLU A 39 8.44 -16.94 16.92
CA GLU A 39 8.98 -16.66 15.59
C GLU A 39 9.36 -15.18 15.39
N LEU A 40 8.63 -14.25 16.02
CA LEU A 40 8.97 -12.83 16.05
C LEU A 40 10.17 -12.54 16.95
N SER A 41 10.32 -13.26 18.05
CA SER A 41 11.43 -13.11 19.00
C SER A 41 12.75 -13.70 18.48
N GLU A 42 12.67 -14.79 17.70
CA GLU A 42 13.82 -15.45 17.08
C GLU A 42 14.37 -14.70 15.88
N ARG A 43 13.57 -13.82 15.25
CA ARG A 43 14.08 -12.89 14.24
C ARG A 43 14.80 -11.76 14.96
N PRO A 44 16.15 -11.65 14.85
CA PRO A 44 16.86 -10.53 15.44
C PRO A 44 16.34 -9.24 14.80
N LEU A 45 15.67 -8.42 15.60
CA LEU A 45 15.38 -7.04 15.24
C LEU A 45 16.73 -6.36 14.93
N PRO A 46 16.84 -5.56 13.86
CA PRO A 46 18.02 -4.73 13.68
C PRO A 46 18.20 -3.92 14.96
N GLU A 47 19.37 -4.03 15.59
CA GLU A 47 19.68 -3.27 16.80
C GLU A 47 19.32 -1.80 16.55
N ALA A 48 18.28 -1.33 17.24
CA ALA A 48 17.98 0.07 17.29
C ALA A 48 19.18 0.73 17.96
N ASN A 49 20.02 1.39 17.17
CA ASN A 49 21.06 2.30 17.66
C ASN A 49 20.39 3.23 18.69
N LYS A 50 20.63 2.94 19.97
CA LYS A 50 20.22 3.77 21.09
C LYS A 50 21.17 4.96 21.16
N GLU A 51 21.00 5.92 20.26
CA GLU A 51 21.45 7.28 20.51
C GLU A 51 20.25 8.03 21.10
N SER A 52 20.46 8.52 22.33
CA SER A 52 19.52 9.27 23.14
C SER A 52 18.93 10.46 22.37
N GLU A 53 17.65 10.40 22.01
CA GLU A 53 16.90 11.55 21.50
C GLU A 53 16.43 12.41 22.70
N PRO A 54 16.66 13.74 22.72
CA PRO A 54 15.89 14.64 23.56
C PRO A 54 14.46 14.76 22.99
N ASP A 55 13.48 14.92 23.88
CA ASP A 55 12.05 15.05 23.56
C ASP A 55 11.78 16.25 22.63
N GLU A 56 11.77 16.02 21.32
CA GLU A 56 11.36 17.01 20.32
C GLU A 56 9.89 16.82 19.95
N VAL A 57 9.05 17.74 20.44
CA VAL A 57 7.63 17.84 20.10
C VAL A 57 7.48 18.34 18.66
N GLY A 58 7.39 17.41 17.71
CA GLY A 58 7.04 17.69 16.32
C GLY A 58 7.06 16.43 15.46
N THR A 59 6.01 16.19 14.65
CA THR A 59 6.03 15.13 13.63
C THR A 59 6.93 15.55 12.48
N PHE A 60 8.23 15.36 12.62
CA PHE A 60 9.16 15.51 11.51
C PHE A 60 9.13 14.24 10.67
N VAL A 61 8.71 14.37 9.41
CA VAL A 61 8.83 13.28 8.42
C VAL A 61 10.32 13.06 8.21
N LYS A 62 10.87 11.98 8.79
CA LYS A 62 12.25 11.53 8.50
C LYS A 62 12.33 11.19 7.01
N THR A 63 12.85 12.10 6.20
CA THR A 63 13.11 11.85 4.78
C THR A 63 14.18 10.77 4.68
N ARG A 64 13.78 9.53 4.44
CA ARG A 64 14.75 8.48 4.12
C ARG A 64 15.42 8.87 2.80
N MET A 65 16.75 8.78 2.74
CA MET A 65 17.52 8.83 1.49
C MET A 65 17.05 7.67 0.62
N SER A 66 16.02 7.91 -0.18
CA SER A 66 15.45 6.91 -1.08
C SER A 66 16.20 6.94 -2.39
N ARG A 67 16.40 5.75 -2.98
CA ARG A 67 16.92 5.64 -4.33
C ARG A 67 16.00 6.42 -5.30
N PRO A 68 16.54 6.97 -6.40
CA PRO A 68 15.71 7.60 -7.41
C PRO A 68 14.64 6.62 -7.91
N ALA A 69 13.49 7.16 -8.28
CA ALA A 69 12.39 6.35 -8.78
C ALA A 69 12.75 5.75 -10.14
N THR A 70 12.76 4.41 -10.23
CA THR A 70 12.94 3.68 -11.48
C THR A 70 11.61 3.52 -12.23
N PRO A 71 11.60 3.23 -13.54
CA PRO A 71 10.38 3.00 -14.31
C PRO A 71 9.50 1.89 -13.71
N GLU A 72 10.14 0.84 -13.17
CA GLU A 72 9.43 -0.22 -12.46
C GLU A 72 8.73 0.29 -11.20
N THR A 73 9.31 1.26 -10.51
CA THR A 73 8.68 1.93 -9.36
C THR A 73 7.39 2.63 -9.80
N TYR A 74 7.41 3.31 -10.95
CA TYR A 74 6.21 3.94 -11.52
C TYR A 74 5.15 2.90 -11.87
N ARG A 75 5.52 1.78 -12.51
CA ARG A 75 4.56 0.69 -12.79
C ARG A 75 3.97 0.10 -11.52
N ASN A 76 4.80 -0.22 -10.53
CA ASN A 76 4.33 -0.82 -9.28
C ASN A 76 3.34 0.09 -8.53
N VAL A 77 3.58 1.40 -8.51
CA VAL A 77 2.70 2.35 -7.81
C VAL A 77 1.48 2.71 -8.65
N PHE A 78 1.65 3.04 -9.93
CA PHE A 78 0.56 3.64 -10.73
C PHE A 78 -0.22 2.65 -11.59
N ASP A 79 0.35 1.48 -11.90
CA ASP A 79 -0.31 0.44 -12.69
C ASP A 79 -0.83 -0.71 -11.82
N LEU A 80 -0.06 -1.14 -10.80
CA LEU A 80 -0.46 -2.28 -9.94
C LEU A 80 -1.27 -1.89 -8.71
N ASP A 81 -1.04 -0.72 -8.11
CA ASP A 81 -1.81 -0.25 -6.93
C ASP A 81 -3.04 0.57 -7.34
N VAL A 82 -4.20 0.18 -6.80
CA VAL A 82 -5.49 0.85 -6.99
C VAL A 82 -5.46 2.31 -6.56
N ASN A 83 -4.74 2.63 -5.48
CA ASN A 83 -4.64 4.01 -5.01
C ASN A 83 -3.83 4.88 -5.98
N GLY A 84 -2.73 4.35 -6.51
CA GLY A 84 -1.95 5.03 -7.53
C GLY A 84 -2.74 5.26 -8.82
N GLN A 85 -3.52 4.28 -9.27
CA GLN A 85 -4.41 4.45 -10.43
C GLN A 85 -5.42 5.59 -10.22
N ARG A 86 -6.05 5.67 -9.02
CA ARG A 86 -6.98 6.76 -8.68
C ARG A 86 -6.31 8.13 -8.69
N ILE A 87 -5.10 8.22 -8.15
CA ILE A 87 -4.31 9.46 -8.16
C ILE A 87 -3.96 9.84 -9.60
N LEU A 88 -3.50 8.90 -10.42
CA LEU A 88 -3.16 9.15 -11.81
C LEU A 88 -4.37 9.63 -12.62
N ALA A 89 -5.53 9.01 -12.42
CA ALA A 89 -6.78 9.44 -13.04
C ALA A 89 -7.18 10.86 -12.61
N HIS A 90 -7.00 11.21 -11.33
CA HIS A 90 -7.25 12.56 -10.83
C HIS A 90 -6.27 13.59 -11.42
N LEU A 91 -4.97 13.27 -11.52
CA LEU A 91 -3.96 14.13 -12.13
C LEU A 91 -4.25 14.36 -13.62
N ALA A 92 -4.60 13.31 -14.36
CA ALA A 92 -5.03 13.42 -15.75
C ALA A 92 -6.26 14.32 -15.86
N HIS A 93 -7.28 14.12 -15.02
CA HIS A 93 -8.46 14.96 -15.03
C HIS A 93 -8.13 16.45 -14.82
N MET A 94 -7.24 16.74 -13.87
CA MET A 94 -6.87 18.11 -13.50
C MET A 94 -6.01 18.82 -14.57
N TYR A 95 -5.07 18.11 -15.20
CA TYR A 95 -4.04 18.73 -16.05
C TYR A 95 -4.14 18.43 -17.54
N THR A 96 -4.77 17.32 -17.95
CA THR A 96 -4.84 16.92 -19.37
C THR A 96 -6.21 17.17 -20.01
N THR A 97 -7.27 17.33 -19.22
CA THR A 97 -8.63 17.57 -19.76
C THR A 97 -8.76 18.94 -20.43
N LYS A 98 -8.03 19.94 -19.94
CA LYS A 98 -8.07 21.31 -20.48
C LYS A 98 -7.15 21.40 -21.71
N SER A 99 -7.61 22.11 -22.73
CA SER A 99 -6.74 22.44 -23.87
C SER A 99 -5.47 23.15 -23.38
N THR A 100 -4.33 22.61 -23.81
CA THR A 100 -3.02 23.21 -23.64
C THR A 100 -2.97 24.60 -24.28
N TYR A 101 -3.62 24.77 -25.42
CA TYR A 101 -3.66 26.06 -26.12
C TYR A 101 -4.67 27.01 -25.49
N VAL A 102 -4.22 28.22 -25.17
CA VAL A 102 -5.03 29.34 -24.71
C VAL A 102 -5.07 30.40 -25.80
N ARG A 103 -6.26 30.94 -26.07
CA ARG A 103 -6.47 31.94 -27.12
C ARG A 103 -6.23 33.34 -26.56
N GLY A 104 -5.20 34.04 -27.03
CA GLY A 104 -4.94 35.42 -26.61
C GLY A 104 -3.51 35.92 -26.84
N GLY A 105 -3.10 36.11 -28.09
CA GLY A 105 -1.83 36.78 -28.42
C GLY A 105 -0.61 36.31 -27.61
N HIS A 106 0.29 37.23 -27.27
CA HIS A 106 1.55 36.93 -26.59
C HIS A 106 1.40 36.53 -25.11
N ASP A 107 0.41 37.09 -24.41
CA ASP A 107 0.16 36.73 -23.00
C ASP A 107 -0.38 35.29 -22.87
N ALA A 108 -1.17 34.83 -23.85
CA ALA A 108 -1.67 33.46 -23.86
C ALA A 108 -0.62 32.41 -24.26
N GLU A 109 0.49 32.81 -24.89
CA GLU A 109 1.61 31.88 -25.17
C GLU A 109 2.22 31.37 -23.86
N ARG A 110 2.40 32.26 -22.87
CA ARG A 110 2.91 31.87 -21.54
C ARG A 110 1.98 30.87 -20.85
N GLU A 111 0.69 31.17 -20.85
CA GLU A 111 -0.29 30.27 -20.25
C GLU A 111 -0.36 28.92 -20.98
N SER A 112 -0.20 28.94 -22.31
CA SER A 112 -0.18 27.72 -23.11
C SER A 112 1.04 26.84 -22.78
N CYS A 113 2.23 27.43 -22.67
CA CYS A 113 3.43 26.74 -22.24
C CYS A 113 3.30 26.19 -20.81
N PHE A 114 2.67 26.94 -19.90
CA PHE A 114 2.44 26.48 -18.53
C PHE A 114 1.51 25.25 -18.49
N ARG A 115 0.38 25.29 -19.20
CA ARG A 115 -0.53 24.13 -19.32
C ARG A 115 0.14 22.95 -20.00
N ALA A 116 1.02 23.20 -20.98
CA ALA A 116 1.78 22.14 -21.66
C ALA A 116 2.71 21.43 -20.67
N GLY A 117 3.43 22.20 -19.85
CA GLY A 117 4.31 21.65 -18.82
C GLY A 117 3.55 20.80 -17.79
N GLN A 118 2.36 21.24 -17.35
CA GLN A 118 1.52 20.45 -16.44
C GLN A 118 1.08 19.12 -17.05
N ALA A 119 0.66 19.13 -18.32
CA ALA A 119 0.26 17.92 -19.02
C ALA A 119 1.44 16.96 -19.28
N ASP A 120 2.64 17.49 -19.55
CA ASP A 120 3.82 16.66 -19.80
C ASP A 120 4.27 15.87 -18.57
N VAL A 121 4.06 16.37 -17.35
CA VAL A 121 4.34 15.59 -16.12
C VAL A 121 3.49 14.32 -16.07
N VAL A 122 2.21 14.42 -16.40
CA VAL A 122 1.32 13.25 -16.47
C VAL A 122 1.75 12.33 -17.62
N GLY A 123 2.11 12.90 -18.77
CA GLY A 123 2.66 12.18 -19.91
C GLY A 123 3.95 11.42 -19.58
N PHE A 124 4.83 12.00 -18.76
CA PHE A 124 6.05 11.37 -18.30
C PHE A 124 5.76 10.10 -17.49
N ILE A 125 4.81 10.14 -16.57
CA ILE A 125 4.41 8.96 -15.78
C ILE A 125 3.93 7.84 -16.71
N TYR A 126 3.07 8.15 -17.69
CA TYR A 126 2.63 7.18 -18.68
C TYR A 126 3.78 6.61 -19.52
N ARG A 127 4.74 7.44 -19.94
CA ARG A 127 5.93 6.97 -20.67
C ARG A 127 6.74 5.99 -19.83
N GLN A 128 6.92 6.25 -18.53
CA GLN A 128 7.64 5.34 -17.64
C GLN A 128 6.94 3.99 -17.48
N ILE A 129 5.61 4.00 -17.31
CA ILE A 129 4.81 2.77 -17.21
C ILE A 129 4.89 1.98 -18.51
N ASN A 130 4.69 2.64 -19.65
CA ASN A 130 4.73 2.00 -20.96
C ASN A 130 6.11 1.40 -21.27
N LYS A 131 7.19 2.09 -20.88
CA LYS A 131 8.56 1.62 -21.06
C LYS A 131 8.79 0.26 -20.40
N VAL A 132 8.23 0.02 -19.21
CA VAL A 132 8.34 -1.28 -18.52
C VAL A 132 7.45 -2.36 -19.14
N ASN A 133 6.33 -1.95 -19.73
CA ASN A 133 5.42 -2.88 -20.40
C ASN A 133 5.95 -3.35 -21.76
N ASP A 134 6.99 -2.71 -22.30
CA ASP A 134 7.67 -3.16 -23.51
C ASP A 134 8.44 -4.47 -23.24
N PRO A 135 8.26 -5.53 -24.05
CA PRO A 135 8.90 -6.84 -23.83
C PRO A 135 10.43 -6.83 -23.83
N ASN A 136 11.04 -5.78 -24.39
CA ASN A 136 12.48 -5.64 -24.52
C ASN A 136 13.13 -4.81 -23.40
N TYR A 137 12.35 -4.33 -22.43
CA TYR A 137 12.86 -3.49 -21.37
C TYR A 137 13.78 -4.25 -20.41
N LYS A 138 14.95 -3.68 -20.14
CA LYS A 138 15.90 -4.15 -19.13
C LYS A 138 16.23 -2.99 -18.19
N GLN A 139 16.03 -3.21 -16.88
CA GLN A 139 16.24 -2.17 -15.87
C GLN A 139 17.72 -1.77 -15.71
N GLU A 140 18.65 -2.67 -16.06
CA GLU A 140 20.10 -2.45 -15.98
C GLU A 140 20.59 -1.28 -16.85
N ASP A 141 19.82 -0.91 -17.89
CA ASP A 141 20.20 0.12 -18.84
C ASP A 141 20.01 1.56 -18.31
N GLU A 142 19.33 1.75 -17.17
CA GLU A 142 19.03 3.09 -16.62
C GLU A 142 19.74 3.43 -15.29
N VAL A 143 20.27 2.45 -14.56
CA VAL A 143 20.93 2.70 -13.28
C VAL A 143 22.33 3.31 -13.45
N ASN A 144 22.81 3.42 -14.69
CA ASN A 144 24.16 3.85 -15.06
C ASN A 144 24.27 5.27 -15.66
N ASP A 145 23.18 6.06 -15.69
CA ASP A 145 23.19 7.46 -16.13
C ASP A 145 23.04 8.45 -14.95
#